data_AF-A0A7V0XGY4-F1
#
_entry.id   AF-A0A7V0XGY4-F1
#
_cell.length_a   1.000
_cell.length_b   1.000
_cell.length_c   1.000
_cell.angle_alpha   90.00
_cell.angle_beta   90.00
_cell.angle_gamma   90.00
#
_symmetry.space_group_name_H-M   'P 1'
#
loop_
_entity.id
_entity.type
_entity.pdbx_description
1 polymer ?
#
loop_
_entity_poly.entity_id
_entity_poly.type
_entity_poly.pdbx_seq_one_letter_code
_entity_poly.pdbx_strand_id
1 'polypeptide(L)'
;MKKIIIGLILLPFSFILAGPIAVNELYFNEQMALIYLADLNFDRPESSPLLFEYEFSLPGEACPYKMPPRVHFHFSLMAKIPSLGWSSYRDVLAVTINPFYMKGSFRLSNRQMGSAVSADAVQYSCGGTGPFVDMNGGTFFTHRENFRPLKETLYRSGQLPAGAYLFQFTAWDENGPQTFSHELTITGSSTLELISPGSEIASTGEWLEIQNCFPVFQWESETVSGSDFAIRVCEYDPVRHSSANQALQDEAALPFPDNGGYYSLGSNTTFYTYNPATAGKELLFGRYYVWQIEKKTLSSSGIVSQKSPIYGFLLGDPADAGGSGGNVSDPLLIALRQLIGMEKYNELLGGEGYLSGYYPEGTIEIDRQTVPANVLQSLIEQLSNGEISIKSITVE
;
A
#
# COMPACT_ATOMS: atom_id res chain seq x y z
N MET A 1 -0.53 -73.37 -57.41
CA MET A 1 -1.26 -72.20 -56.85
C MET A 1 -0.24 -71.21 -56.29
N LYS A 2 -0.06 -70.04 -56.93
CA LYS A 2 0.85 -69.00 -56.45
C LYS A 2 0.09 -68.10 -55.48
N LYS A 3 0.57 -67.98 -54.24
CA LYS A 3 0.02 -67.07 -53.23
C LYS A 3 0.71 -65.70 -53.36
N ILE A 4 -0.09 -64.64 -53.44
CA ILE A 4 0.35 -63.25 -53.35
C ILE A 4 0.30 -62.86 -51.87
N ILE A 5 1.41 -62.34 -51.34
CA ILE A 5 1.49 -61.76 -50.00
C ILE A 5 1.54 -60.24 -50.19
N ILE A 6 0.50 -59.54 -49.73
CA ILE A 6 0.47 -58.08 -49.69
C ILE A 6 0.94 -57.67 -48.30
N GLY A 7 2.13 -57.07 -48.22
CA GLY A 7 2.64 -56.47 -46.99
C GLY A 7 2.12 -55.03 -46.87
N LEU A 8 1.22 -54.80 -45.91
CA LEU A 8 0.76 -53.46 -45.55
C LEU A 8 1.69 -52.91 -44.47
N ILE A 9 2.51 -51.91 -44.81
CA ILE A 9 3.33 -51.17 -43.84
C ILE A 9 2.47 -50.02 -43.30
N LEU A 10 1.99 -50.18 -42.07
CA LEU A 10 1.41 -49.10 -41.28
C LEU A 10 2.53 -48.40 -40.52
N LEU A 11 2.97 -47.23 -41.02
CA LEU A 11 3.79 -46.31 -40.24
C LEU A 11 2.89 -45.69 -39.15
N PRO A 12 3.28 -45.75 -37.86
CA PRO A 12 2.57 -45.00 -36.83
C PRO A 12 2.80 -43.50 -37.09
N PHE A 13 1.79 -42.84 -37.65
CA PHE A 13 1.75 -41.38 -37.66
C PHE A 13 1.38 -40.96 -36.23
N SER A 14 2.39 -40.75 -35.38
CA SER A 14 2.20 -40.06 -34.11
C SER A 14 1.82 -38.62 -34.43
N PHE A 15 0.52 -38.33 -34.47
CA PHE A 15 0.05 -36.95 -34.29
C PHE A 15 0.49 -36.56 -32.88
N ILE A 16 1.57 -35.78 -32.77
CA ILE A 16 1.77 -34.93 -31.61
C ILE A 16 0.67 -33.89 -31.75
N LEU A 17 -0.44 -34.08 -31.03
CA LEU A 17 -1.38 -32.99 -30.78
C LEU A 17 -0.55 -31.90 -30.10
N ALA A 18 -0.37 -30.77 -30.78
CA ALA A 18 0.18 -29.59 -30.16
C ALA A 18 -0.65 -29.32 -28.90
N GLY A 19 0.01 -29.25 -27.74
CA GLY A 19 -0.66 -28.89 -26.49
C GLY A 19 -1.32 -27.51 -26.60
N PRO A 20 -2.26 -27.17 -25.69
CA PRO A 20 -2.84 -25.84 -25.67
C PRO A 20 -1.76 -24.77 -25.53
N ILE A 21 -2.00 -23.58 -26.08
CA ILE A 21 -1.12 -22.43 -25.82
C ILE A 21 -1.06 -22.21 -24.32
N ALA A 22 0.16 -22.10 -23.78
CA ALA A 22 0.40 -21.60 -22.45
C ALA A 22 0.64 -20.09 -22.51
N VAL A 23 -0.10 -19.37 -21.67
CA VAL A 23 0.10 -17.94 -21.41
C VAL A 23 0.70 -17.80 -20.03
N ASN A 24 1.94 -17.37 -19.96
CA ASN A 24 2.65 -17.15 -18.71
C ASN A 24 2.75 -15.65 -18.44
N GLU A 25 2.29 -15.21 -17.28
CA GLU A 25 2.58 -13.85 -16.81
C GLU A 25 4.05 -13.72 -16.47
N LEU A 26 4.74 -12.78 -17.13
CA LEU A 26 6.12 -12.41 -16.77
C LEU A 26 6.14 -11.21 -15.83
N TYR A 27 5.18 -10.30 -15.99
CA TYR A 27 5.09 -9.07 -15.21
C TYR A 27 3.67 -8.52 -15.22
N PHE A 28 3.18 -8.10 -14.05
CA PHE A 28 2.04 -7.20 -13.90
C PHE A 28 2.31 -6.24 -12.74
N ASN A 29 2.10 -4.93 -12.93
CA ASN A 29 2.32 -3.95 -11.86
C ASN A 29 1.11 -3.81 -10.93
N GLU A 30 0.97 -4.76 -10.00
CA GLU A 30 -0.12 -4.77 -9.00
C GLU A 30 -0.04 -3.64 -7.98
N GLN A 31 1.13 -3.03 -7.81
CA GLN A 31 1.39 -2.02 -6.78
C GLN A 31 1.15 -0.59 -7.29
N MET A 32 0.79 -0.42 -8.57
CA MET A 32 0.60 0.89 -9.17
C MET A 32 -0.73 1.51 -8.74
N ALA A 33 -0.65 2.60 -7.97
CA ALA A 33 -1.84 3.29 -7.47
C ALA A 33 -2.16 4.58 -8.26
N LEU A 34 -1.25 5.01 -9.15
CA LEU A 34 -1.35 6.26 -9.90
C LEU A 34 -0.79 6.14 -11.32
N ILE A 35 -1.52 6.60 -12.33
CA ILE A 35 -1.07 6.61 -13.73
C ILE A 35 -1.18 8.01 -14.34
N TYR A 36 -0.11 8.52 -14.95
CA TYR A 36 -0.08 9.83 -15.60
C TYR A 36 -0.46 9.77 -17.09
N LEU A 37 -0.97 10.89 -17.62
CA LEU A 37 -1.32 11.03 -19.05
C LEU A 37 -0.12 10.79 -19.97
N ALA A 38 1.06 11.28 -19.61
CA ALA A 38 2.27 11.13 -20.42
C ALA A 38 2.68 9.66 -20.61
N ASP A 39 2.25 8.80 -19.68
CA ASP A 39 2.59 7.39 -19.63
C ASP A 39 1.63 6.52 -20.45
N LEU A 40 0.49 7.04 -20.90
CA LEU A 40 -0.49 6.30 -21.70
C LEU A 40 -0.48 6.79 -23.15
N ASN A 41 0.54 6.38 -23.90
CA ASN A 41 0.66 6.74 -25.30
C ASN A 41 0.25 5.59 -26.23
N PHE A 42 -1.02 5.56 -26.63
CA PHE A 42 -1.52 4.52 -27.55
C PHE A 42 -1.04 4.69 -28.99
N ASP A 43 -0.56 5.87 -29.38
CA ASP A 43 0.02 6.12 -30.71
C ASP A 43 1.50 5.73 -30.80
N ARG A 44 2.20 5.74 -29.65
CA ARG A 44 3.58 5.26 -29.47
C ARG A 44 3.67 4.39 -28.22
N PRO A 45 3.06 3.20 -28.24
CA PRO A 45 2.98 2.33 -27.07
C PRO A 45 4.36 2.00 -26.50
N GLU A 46 5.40 1.94 -27.34
CA GLU A 46 6.80 1.70 -26.97
C GLU A 46 7.38 2.70 -25.96
N SER A 47 6.79 3.90 -25.88
CA SER A 47 7.19 4.96 -24.94
C SER A 47 6.50 4.89 -23.57
N SER A 48 5.47 4.05 -23.44
CA SER A 48 4.70 3.90 -22.18
C SER A 48 5.51 3.12 -21.14
N PRO A 49 5.31 3.30 -19.82
CA PRO A 49 5.87 2.41 -18.82
C PRO A 49 5.31 0.99 -19.01
N LEU A 50 6.10 -0.01 -18.63
CA LEU A 50 5.66 -1.40 -18.69
C LEU A 50 4.58 -1.59 -17.62
N LEU A 51 3.37 -1.96 -18.04
CA LEU A 51 2.25 -2.26 -17.15
C LEU A 51 2.09 -3.77 -16.98
N PHE A 52 2.23 -4.50 -18.08
CA PHE A 52 2.14 -5.95 -18.12
C PHE A 52 3.03 -6.53 -19.22
N GLU A 53 3.49 -7.75 -19.03
CA GLU A 53 4.17 -8.57 -20.03
C GLU A 53 3.77 -10.04 -19.87
N TYR A 54 3.37 -10.65 -20.97
CA TYR A 54 2.99 -12.07 -21.04
C TYR A 54 3.84 -12.80 -22.07
N GLU A 55 4.20 -14.05 -21.77
CA GLU A 55 4.84 -14.96 -22.70
C GLU A 55 3.82 -15.99 -23.20
N PHE A 56 3.77 -16.13 -24.51
CA PHE A 56 2.99 -17.16 -25.18
C PHE A 56 3.93 -18.27 -25.61
N SER A 57 3.62 -19.52 -25.26
CA SER A 57 4.43 -20.68 -25.62
C SER A 57 3.58 -21.94 -25.84
N LEU A 58 4.16 -22.95 -26.49
CA LEU A 58 3.64 -24.31 -26.53
C LEU A 58 4.51 -25.20 -25.63
N PRO A 59 4.00 -25.64 -24.47
CA PRO A 59 4.75 -26.49 -23.56
C PRO A 59 5.20 -27.79 -24.24
N GLY A 60 6.48 -28.11 -24.12
CA GLY A 60 7.06 -29.35 -24.65
C GLY A 60 7.39 -29.35 -26.15
N GLU A 61 7.08 -28.27 -26.88
CA GLU A 61 7.46 -28.12 -28.28
C GLU A 61 8.81 -27.40 -28.42
N ALA A 62 9.70 -27.99 -29.23
CA ALA A 62 10.98 -27.36 -29.55
C ALA A 62 10.77 -26.28 -30.61
N CYS A 63 11.45 -25.14 -30.45
CA CYS A 63 11.44 -24.05 -31.43
C CYS A 63 12.42 -24.33 -32.60
N PRO A 64 12.07 -24.00 -33.86
CA PRO A 64 10.76 -23.57 -34.34
C PRO A 64 9.72 -24.70 -34.22
N TYR A 65 8.48 -24.34 -33.89
CA TYR A 65 7.39 -25.31 -33.74
C TYR A 65 7.15 -26.04 -35.05
N LYS A 66 7.18 -27.38 -35.00
CA LYS A 66 7.00 -28.24 -36.18
C LYS A 66 5.58 -28.14 -36.74
N MET A 67 4.60 -28.00 -35.86
CA MET A 67 3.19 -27.81 -36.17
C MET A 67 2.73 -26.50 -35.51
N PRO A 68 2.95 -25.35 -36.16
CA PRO A 68 2.59 -24.07 -35.58
C PRO A 68 1.05 -23.95 -35.51
N PRO A 69 0.46 -23.74 -34.34
CA PRO A 69 -0.98 -23.54 -34.21
C PRO A 69 -1.37 -22.18 -34.77
N ARG A 70 -2.64 -22.09 -35.20
CA ARG A 70 -3.24 -20.82 -35.58
C ARG A 70 -3.87 -20.18 -34.35
N VAL A 71 -3.42 -18.98 -34.02
CA VAL A 71 -3.74 -18.31 -32.75
C VAL A 71 -4.31 -16.93 -33.02
N HIS A 72 -5.21 -16.45 -32.17
CA HIS A 72 -5.65 -15.05 -32.18
C HIS A 72 -5.78 -14.51 -30.77
N PHE A 73 -5.65 -13.19 -30.63
CA PHE A 73 -5.63 -12.52 -29.33
C PHE A 73 -6.58 -11.34 -29.31
N HIS A 74 -7.18 -11.12 -28.15
CA HIS A 74 -8.01 -9.97 -27.85
C HIS A 74 -7.62 -9.42 -26.49
N PHE A 75 -7.42 -8.13 -26.44
CA PHE A 75 -7.22 -7.38 -25.22
C PHE A 75 -8.36 -6.38 -25.07
N SER A 76 -8.94 -6.29 -23.88
CA SER A 76 -9.91 -5.25 -23.52
C SER A 76 -9.47 -4.55 -22.24
N LEU A 77 -9.59 -3.23 -22.24
CA LEU A 77 -9.52 -2.41 -21.04
C LEU A 77 -10.94 -1.95 -20.72
N MET A 78 -11.45 -2.38 -19.57
CA MET A 78 -12.71 -1.91 -19.02
C MET A 78 -12.46 -1.05 -17.79
N ALA A 79 -13.35 -0.10 -17.51
CA ALA A 79 -13.22 0.75 -16.34
C ALA A 79 -14.55 1.00 -15.65
N LYS A 80 -14.49 1.10 -14.31
CA LYS A 80 -15.57 1.49 -13.41
C LYS A 80 -15.11 2.73 -12.64
N ILE A 81 -15.56 3.90 -13.10
CA ILE A 81 -15.09 5.21 -12.64
C ILE A 81 -16.28 6.01 -12.08
N PRO A 82 -16.44 6.09 -10.75
CA PRO A 82 -17.57 6.77 -10.12
C PRO A 82 -17.69 8.25 -10.48
N SER A 83 -16.57 8.96 -10.62
CA SER A 83 -16.55 10.38 -10.98
C SER A 83 -17.06 10.67 -12.40
N LEU A 84 -17.09 9.66 -13.27
CA LEU A 84 -17.70 9.70 -14.60
C LEU A 84 -19.13 9.14 -14.62
N GLY A 85 -19.68 8.78 -13.46
CA GLY A 85 -21.00 8.13 -13.33
C GLY A 85 -21.00 6.66 -13.73
N TRP A 86 -19.84 6.00 -13.81
CA TRP A 86 -19.74 4.59 -14.20
C TRP A 86 -19.76 3.70 -12.97
N SER A 87 -20.95 3.23 -12.61
CA SER A 87 -21.18 2.32 -11.48
C SER A 87 -20.89 0.83 -11.78
N SER A 88 -20.69 0.49 -13.05
CA SER A 88 -20.30 -0.84 -13.53
C SER A 88 -19.17 -0.71 -14.54
N TYR A 89 -18.48 -1.83 -14.82
CA TYR A 89 -17.48 -1.89 -15.88
C TYR A 89 -18.05 -1.48 -17.23
N ARG A 90 -17.31 -0.62 -17.92
CA ARG A 90 -17.58 -0.19 -19.30
C ARG A 90 -16.32 -0.40 -20.12
N ASP A 91 -16.45 -0.94 -21.32
CA ASP A 91 -15.33 -1.06 -22.25
C ASP A 91 -14.83 0.34 -22.64
N VAL A 92 -13.52 0.53 -22.56
CA VAL A 92 -12.84 1.80 -22.89
C VAL A 92 -12.17 1.66 -24.24
N LEU A 93 -11.34 0.63 -24.38
CA LEU A 93 -10.64 0.30 -25.61
C LEU A 93 -10.42 -1.21 -25.71
N ALA A 94 -10.20 -1.67 -26.93
CA ALA A 94 -9.90 -3.05 -27.22
C ALA A 94 -8.90 -3.17 -28.38
N VAL A 95 -8.05 -4.19 -28.33
CA VAL A 95 -7.12 -4.55 -29.39
C VAL A 95 -7.36 -6.00 -29.78
N THR A 96 -7.59 -6.25 -31.07
CA THR A 96 -7.75 -7.60 -31.60
C THR A 96 -6.63 -7.86 -32.60
N ILE A 97 -5.84 -8.89 -32.36
CA ILE A 97 -4.81 -9.36 -33.29
C ILE A 97 -5.43 -10.43 -34.18
N ASN A 98 -5.30 -10.26 -35.50
CA ASN A 98 -5.85 -11.21 -36.46
C ASN A 98 -5.21 -12.59 -36.29
N PRO A 99 -5.91 -13.68 -36.68
CA PRO A 99 -5.35 -15.01 -36.59
C PRO A 99 -4.03 -15.16 -37.37
N PHE A 100 -2.99 -15.68 -36.72
CA PHE A 100 -1.67 -15.93 -37.32
C PHE A 100 -1.07 -17.26 -36.84
N TYR A 101 0.00 -17.73 -37.50
CA TYR A 101 0.69 -18.96 -37.12
C TYR A 101 1.81 -18.67 -36.13
N MET A 102 1.72 -19.27 -34.94
CA MET A 102 2.75 -19.15 -33.92
C MET A 102 3.90 -20.11 -34.23
N LYS A 103 5.00 -19.61 -34.82
CA LYS A 103 6.16 -20.43 -35.20
C LYS A 103 7.12 -20.73 -34.04
N GLY A 104 6.96 -20.06 -32.91
CA GLY A 104 7.76 -20.19 -31.70
C GLY A 104 7.17 -19.35 -30.57
N SER A 105 7.77 -19.41 -29.38
CA SER A 105 7.36 -18.59 -28.25
C SER A 105 7.68 -17.11 -28.50
N PHE A 106 6.85 -16.22 -27.96
CA PHE A 106 7.05 -14.78 -28.06
C PHE A 106 6.45 -14.06 -26.85
N ARG A 107 6.85 -12.81 -26.64
CA ARG A 107 6.38 -11.97 -25.53
C ARG A 107 5.56 -10.81 -26.05
N LEU A 108 4.52 -10.45 -25.32
CA LEU A 108 3.67 -9.32 -25.63
C LEU A 108 3.44 -8.48 -24.38
N SER A 109 3.57 -7.18 -24.52
CA SER A 109 3.38 -6.19 -23.47
C SER A 109 2.49 -5.05 -23.94
N ASN A 110 2.06 -4.20 -23.02
CA ASN A 110 1.32 -2.97 -23.35
C ASN A 110 2.09 -2.07 -24.34
N ARG A 111 3.43 -2.19 -24.37
CA ARG A 111 4.30 -1.42 -25.26
C ARG A 111 4.22 -1.81 -26.74
N GLN A 112 3.61 -2.94 -27.05
CA GLN A 112 3.32 -3.36 -28.43
C GLN A 112 1.83 -3.23 -28.79
N MET A 113 1.00 -2.77 -27.86
CA MET A 113 -0.45 -2.66 -28.02
C MET A 113 -0.85 -1.19 -28.18
N GLY A 114 -0.94 -0.74 -29.43
CA GLY A 114 -1.32 0.64 -29.76
C GLY A 114 -2.21 0.75 -31.00
N SER A 115 -2.34 1.96 -31.55
CA SER A 115 -3.16 2.24 -32.74
C SER A 115 -2.67 1.56 -34.01
N ALA A 116 -1.41 1.09 -34.02
CA ALA A 116 -0.87 0.22 -35.05
C ALA A 116 -0.12 -0.98 -34.42
N VAL A 117 -0.72 -2.17 -34.48
CA VAL A 117 -0.01 -3.43 -34.19
C VAL A 117 0.82 -3.79 -35.43
N SER A 118 2.13 -3.58 -35.36
CA SER A 118 3.05 -3.85 -36.48
C SER A 118 3.74 -5.21 -36.33
N ALA A 119 4.03 -5.86 -37.46
CA ALA A 119 4.71 -7.16 -37.50
C ALA A 119 6.16 -7.11 -36.99
N ASP A 120 6.78 -5.92 -36.94
CA ASP A 120 8.18 -5.75 -36.51
C ASP A 120 8.32 -5.44 -35.01
N ALA A 121 7.22 -5.29 -34.28
CA ALA A 121 7.24 -4.89 -32.87
C ALA A 121 7.49 -6.06 -31.90
N VAL A 122 7.27 -7.31 -32.35
CA VAL A 122 7.28 -8.50 -31.48
C VAL A 122 8.34 -9.47 -31.97
N GLN A 123 9.30 -9.79 -31.11
CA GLN A 123 10.35 -10.75 -31.39
C GLN A 123 9.98 -12.14 -30.85
N TYR A 124 10.41 -13.17 -31.57
CA TYR A 124 10.37 -14.52 -31.01
C TYR A 124 11.38 -14.62 -29.86
N SER A 125 10.99 -15.30 -28.78
CA SER A 125 11.86 -15.59 -27.63
C SER A 125 12.88 -16.70 -27.93
N CYS A 126 12.85 -17.28 -29.14
CA CYS A 126 13.65 -18.43 -29.53
C CYS A 126 14.23 -18.26 -30.95
N GLY A 127 15.35 -18.95 -31.22
CA GLY A 127 16.04 -18.90 -32.51
C GLY A 127 15.43 -19.81 -33.58
N GLY A 128 15.70 -19.52 -34.86
CA GLY A 128 15.31 -20.36 -35.99
C GLY A 128 13.94 -20.06 -36.61
N THR A 129 13.15 -19.16 -36.03
CA THR A 129 11.83 -18.71 -36.51
C THR A 129 11.84 -17.42 -37.33
N GLY A 130 13.03 -16.82 -37.49
CA GLY A 130 13.19 -15.43 -37.93
C GLY A 130 13.17 -14.46 -36.73
N PRO A 131 13.53 -13.18 -36.93
CA PRO A 131 13.65 -12.22 -35.83
C PRO A 131 12.30 -11.78 -35.25
N PHE A 132 11.23 -11.76 -36.05
CA PHE A 132 9.95 -11.15 -35.68
C PHE A 132 8.76 -12.08 -35.91
N VAL A 133 7.74 -11.89 -35.07
CA VAL A 133 6.44 -12.55 -35.20
C VAL A 133 5.64 -11.86 -36.29
N ASP A 134 5.30 -12.60 -37.34
CA ASP A 134 4.40 -12.13 -38.40
C ASP A 134 2.96 -12.09 -37.87
N MET A 135 2.69 -11.08 -37.05
CA MET A 135 1.34 -10.75 -36.61
C MET A 135 0.59 -10.26 -37.85
N ASN A 136 -0.47 -10.98 -38.23
CA ASN A 136 -1.27 -10.78 -39.43
C ASN A 136 -2.13 -9.49 -39.38
N GLY A 137 -1.56 -8.40 -38.88
CA GLY A 137 -2.24 -7.17 -38.49
C GLY A 137 -3.18 -7.35 -37.29
N GLY A 138 -3.92 -6.28 -37.02
CA GLY A 138 -4.93 -6.25 -35.98
C GLY A 138 -5.77 -4.99 -36.07
N THR A 139 -6.77 -4.88 -35.19
CA THR A 139 -7.64 -3.72 -35.06
C THR A 139 -7.53 -3.14 -33.67
N PHE A 140 -7.37 -1.82 -33.59
CA PHE A 140 -7.51 -1.04 -32.38
C PHE A 140 -8.87 -0.36 -32.39
N PHE A 141 -9.67 -0.57 -31.35
CA PHE A 141 -11.00 0.00 -31.20
C PHE A 141 -11.10 0.80 -29.90
N THR A 142 -11.73 1.97 -29.97
CA THR A 142 -12.07 2.77 -28.79
C THR A 142 -13.57 2.95 -28.71
N HIS A 143 -14.16 2.64 -27.56
CA HIS A 143 -15.56 2.93 -27.27
C HIS A 143 -15.73 4.42 -27.07
N ARG A 144 -16.07 5.15 -28.14
CA ARG A 144 -15.99 6.63 -28.19
C ARG A 144 -16.75 7.32 -27.05
N GLU A 145 -17.89 6.76 -26.67
CA GLU A 145 -18.74 7.21 -25.58
C GLU A 145 -18.07 7.15 -24.19
N ASN A 146 -17.18 6.18 -23.97
CA ASN A 146 -16.45 5.99 -22.72
C ASN A 146 -15.04 6.59 -22.80
N PHE A 147 -14.35 6.38 -23.92
CA PHE A 147 -12.98 6.84 -24.14
C PHE A 147 -12.86 8.37 -24.13
N ARG A 148 -13.82 9.09 -24.75
CA ARG A 148 -13.80 10.56 -24.78
C ARG A 148 -13.84 11.20 -23.38
N PRO A 149 -14.83 10.92 -22.51
CA PRO A 149 -14.86 11.52 -21.17
C PRO A 149 -13.68 11.10 -20.31
N LEU A 150 -13.17 9.86 -20.45
CA LEU A 150 -11.94 9.45 -19.77
C LEU A 150 -10.74 10.30 -20.21
N LYS A 151 -10.57 10.49 -21.52
CA LYS A 151 -9.50 11.32 -22.10
C LYS A 151 -9.62 12.79 -21.66
N GLU A 152 -10.83 13.33 -21.61
CA GLU A 152 -11.08 14.69 -21.12
C GLU A 152 -10.72 14.86 -19.64
N THR A 153 -11.07 13.89 -18.79
CA THR A 153 -10.66 13.89 -17.38
C THR A 153 -9.15 13.83 -17.27
N LEU A 154 -8.51 12.91 -18.00
CA LEU A 154 -7.06 12.75 -18.04
C LEU A 154 -6.33 14.04 -18.49
N TYR A 155 -6.89 14.80 -19.44
CA TYR A 155 -6.35 16.11 -19.83
C TYR A 155 -6.48 17.18 -18.74
N ARG A 156 -7.50 17.11 -17.88
CA ARG A 156 -7.72 18.09 -16.81
C ARG A 156 -6.91 17.78 -15.55
N SER A 157 -6.91 16.52 -15.12
CA SER A 157 -6.20 16.07 -13.90
C SER A 157 -4.74 15.72 -14.14
N GLY A 158 -4.35 15.44 -15.39
CA GLY A 158 -3.03 14.89 -15.72
C GLY A 158 -2.84 13.43 -15.31
N GLN A 159 -3.86 12.81 -14.70
CA GLN A 159 -3.81 11.46 -14.10
C GLN A 159 -5.09 10.69 -14.40
N LEU A 160 -5.02 9.36 -14.43
CA LEU A 160 -6.23 8.54 -14.50
C LEU A 160 -7.12 8.83 -13.28
N PRO A 161 -8.44 9.01 -13.48
CA PRO A 161 -9.36 9.22 -12.37
C PRO A 161 -9.50 7.97 -11.50
N ALA A 162 -9.85 8.20 -10.23
CA ALA A 162 -10.12 7.15 -9.27
C ALA A 162 -11.21 6.19 -9.77
N GLY A 163 -10.94 4.88 -9.67
CA GLY A 163 -11.81 3.83 -10.17
C GLY A 163 -11.10 2.49 -10.28
N ALA A 164 -11.84 1.47 -10.67
CA ALA A 164 -11.30 0.15 -10.96
C ALA A 164 -11.13 -0.04 -12.48
N TYR A 165 -9.99 -0.54 -12.90
CA TYR A 165 -9.59 -0.76 -14.29
C TYR A 165 -9.30 -2.25 -14.47
N LEU A 166 -10.08 -2.91 -15.33
CA LEU A 166 -9.95 -4.33 -15.61
C LEU A 166 -9.21 -4.50 -16.95
N PHE A 167 -8.05 -5.11 -16.88
CA PHE A 167 -7.25 -5.51 -18.03
C PHE A 167 -7.59 -6.97 -18.32
N GLN A 168 -8.21 -7.25 -19.47
CA GLN A 168 -8.62 -8.59 -19.84
C GLN A 168 -7.92 -9.02 -21.13
N PHE A 169 -7.28 -10.18 -21.09
CA PHE A 169 -6.64 -10.83 -22.24
C PHE A 169 -7.37 -12.12 -22.54
N THR A 170 -7.69 -12.34 -23.80
CA THR A 170 -8.21 -13.61 -24.29
C THR A 170 -7.34 -14.09 -25.43
N ALA A 171 -6.84 -15.32 -25.30
CA ALA A 171 -6.12 -16.04 -26.34
C ALA A 171 -7.00 -17.19 -26.83
N TRP A 172 -7.01 -17.44 -28.13
CA TRP A 172 -7.73 -18.57 -28.70
C TRP A 172 -6.79 -19.41 -29.55
N ASP A 173 -6.92 -20.72 -29.39
CA ASP A 173 -6.35 -21.75 -30.24
C ASP A 173 -7.42 -22.76 -30.67
N GLU A 174 -7.00 -23.91 -31.18
CA GLU A 174 -7.91 -25.00 -31.59
C GLU A 174 -8.67 -25.63 -30.39
N ASN A 175 -8.21 -25.40 -29.16
CA ASN A 175 -8.83 -25.90 -27.93
C ASN A 175 -9.86 -24.91 -27.34
N GLY A 176 -9.89 -23.67 -27.82
CA GLY A 176 -10.86 -22.64 -27.42
C GLY A 176 -10.25 -21.41 -26.73
N PRO A 177 -11.08 -20.50 -26.20
CA PRO A 177 -10.62 -19.31 -25.49
C PRO A 177 -10.00 -19.64 -24.13
N GLN A 178 -8.89 -18.98 -23.83
CA GLN A 178 -8.33 -18.83 -22.49
C GLN A 178 -8.33 -17.34 -22.14
N THR A 179 -9.02 -16.97 -21.05
CA THR A 179 -9.14 -15.58 -20.60
C THR A 179 -8.42 -15.39 -19.27
N PHE A 180 -7.66 -14.30 -19.19
CA PHE A 180 -6.91 -13.84 -18.03
C PHE A 180 -7.29 -12.39 -17.75
N SER A 181 -7.39 -12.01 -16.48
CA SER A 181 -7.80 -10.67 -16.13
C SER A 181 -7.13 -10.17 -14.85
N HIS A 182 -6.74 -8.90 -14.85
CA HIS A 182 -6.22 -8.20 -13.67
C HIS A 182 -7.00 -6.93 -13.43
N GLU A 183 -7.40 -6.72 -12.18
CA GLU A 183 -8.08 -5.51 -11.74
C GLU A 183 -7.07 -4.59 -11.04
N LEU A 184 -6.95 -3.36 -11.53
CA LEU A 184 -6.16 -2.31 -10.93
C LEU A 184 -7.09 -1.26 -10.32
N THR A 185 -6.95 -0.99 -9.03
CA THR A 185 -7.70 0.08 -8.37
C THR A 185 -6.84 1.33 -8.30
N ILE A 186 -7.21 2.35 -9.07
CA ILE A 186 -6.63 3.69 -8.95
C ILE A 186 -7.45 4.45 -7.91
N THR A 187 -6.78 4.99 -6.92
CA THR A 187 -7.41 5.88 -5.94
C THR A 187 -7.10 7.33 -6.30
N GLY A 188 -7.96 8.25 -5.88
CA GLY A 188 -7.78 9.67 -6.17
C GLY A 188 -6.65 10.26 -5.33
N SER A 189 -6.56 11.59 -5.29
CA SER A 189 -5.74 12.28 -4.29
C SER A 189 -6.11 11.76 -2.91
N SER A 190 -5.23 11.00 -2.28
CA SER A 190 -5.55 10.39 -1.00
C SER A 190 -5.58 11.44 0.08
N THR A 191 -6.61 11.40 0.92
CA THR A 191 -6.62 12.12 2.18
C THR A 191 -5.42 11.69 3.02
N LEU A 192 -4.78 12.66 3.68
CA LEU A 192 -3.73 12.42 4.67
C LEU A 192 -3.93 13.46 5.77
N GLU A 193 -4.78 13.12 6.73
CA GLU A 193 -5.19 14.02 7.82
C GLU A 193 -4.61 13.53 9.14
N LEU A 194 -4.02 14.43 9.92
CA LEU A 194 -3.46 14.07 11.22
C LEU A 194 -4.54 14.18 12.31
N ILE A 195 -4.57 13.22 13.22
CA ILE A 195 -5.57 13.15 14.29
C ILE A 195 -4.95 13.56 15.62
N SER A 196 -3.83 12.93 16.00
CA SER A 196 -3.18 13.13 17.30
C SER A 196 -1.71 12.69 17.26
N PRO A 197 -0.86 13.16 18.19
CA PRO A 197 -1.10 14.20 19.17
C PRO A 197 -0.98 15.61 18.58
N GLY A 198 -1.53 16.60 19.28
CA GLY A 198 -1.36 18.00 18.91
C GLY A 198 -2.37 18.53 17.90
N SER A 199 -2.05 19.69 17.35
CA SER A 199 -2.85 20.44 16.39
C SER A 199 -1.97 21.00 15.27
N GLU A 200 -2.58 21.41 14.17
CA GLU A 200 -1.86 22.05 13.06
C GLU A 200 -1.32 23.43 13.48
N ILE A 201 0.01 23.55 13.58
CA ILE A 201 0.66 24.76 14.11
C ILE A 201 0.59 25.92 13.12
N ALA A 202 0.67 25.64 11.82
CA ALA A 202 0.69 26.67 10.79
C ALA A 202 -0.63 27.45 10.70
N SER A 203 -1.76 26.80 11.01
CA SER A 203 -3.10 27.38 10.92
C SER A 203 -3.59 27.94 12.26
N THR A 204 -3.30 27.26 13.37
CA THR A 204 -3.82 27.63 14.69
C THR A 204 -2.84 28.45 15.52
N GLY A 205 -1.53 28.20 15.41
CA GLY A 205 -0.52 28.71 16.34
C GLY A 205 -0.70 28.19 17.79
N GLU A 206 -1.61 27.25 18.02
CA GLU A 206 -1.91 26.70 19.35
C GLU A 206 -1.12 25.40 19.56
N TRP A 207 -0.53 25.26 20.74
CA TRP A 207 0.18 24.06 21.16
C TRP A 207 -0.67 23.31 22.18
N LEU A 208 -1.19 22.15 21.81
CA LEU A 208 -1.87 21.30 22.77
C LEU A 208 -0.85 20.63 23.69
N GLU A 209 -1.11 20.71 24.99
CA GLU A 209 -0.28 20.08 26.01
C GLU A 209 -0.66 18.61 26.17
N ILE A 210 0.34 17.74 26.15
CA ILE A 210 0.22 16.32 26.48
C ILE A 210 1.23 15.99 27.58
N GLN A 211 0.96 14.97 28.39
CA GLN A 211 1.79 14.61 29.57
C GLN A 211 2.41 13.21 29.44
N ASN A 212 2.66 12.76 28.20
CA ASN A 212 3.18 11.43 27.90
C ASN A 212 4.37 11.52 26.93
N CYS A 213 5.57 11.16 27.39
CA CYS A 213 6.80 11.12 26.56
C CYS A 213 6.83 9.98 25.53
N PHE A 214 5.83 9.09 25.53
CA PHE A 214 5.63 8.02 24.55
C PHE A 214 4.30 8.20 23.81
N PRO A 215 4.10 9.32 23.08
CA PRO A 215 2.82 9.60 22.44
C PRO A 215 2.48 8.56 21.36
N VAL A 216 1.19 8.40 21.11
CA VAL A 216 0.68 7.63 19.97
C VAL A 216 0.31 8.62 18.87
N PHE A 217 1.02 8.55 17.75
CA PHE A 217 0.75 9.30 16.54
C PHE A 217 -0.35 8.59 15.76
N GLN A 218 -1.37 9.32 15.33
CA GLN A 218 -2.52 8.80 14.59
C GLN A 218 -2.87 9.72 13.43
N TRP A 219 -3.20 9.11 12.29
CA TRP A 219 -3.63 9.81 11.09
C TRP A 219 -4.70 9.00 10.36
N GLU A 220 -5.51 9.67 9.55
CA GLU A 220 -6.43 9.05 8.62
C GLU A 220 -5.91 9.18 7.20
N SER A 221 -5.90 8.07 6.48
CA SER A 221 -5.59 8.04 5.06
C SER A 221 -6.31 6.87 4.41
N GLU A 222 -6.77 7.06 3.17
CA GLU A 222 -7.24 5.95 2.36
C GLU A 222 -6.11 4.92 2.21
N THR A 223 -6.39 3.68 2.61
CA THR A 223 -5.47 2.55 2.48
C THR A 223 -5.49 2.07 1.03
N VAL A 224 -4.34 2.18 0.37
CA VAL A 224 -4.17 1.79 -1.04
C VAL A 224 -3.00 0.82 -1.11
N SER A 225 -3.15 -0.26 -1.87
CA SER A 225 -2.05 -1.15 -2.21
C SER A 225 -0.89 -0.35 -2.79
N GLY A 226 0.31 -0.51 -2.22
CA GLY A 226 1.51 0.21 -2.65
C GLY A 226 1.69 1.62 -2.05
N SER A 227 0.98 1.95 -0.95
CA SER A 227 1.26 3.15 -0.16
C SER A 227 2.01 2.84 1.13
N ASP A 228 3.19 3.43 1.28
CA ASP A 228 4.01 3.37 2.48
C ASP A 228 3.94 4.69 3.26
N PHE A 229 3.99 4.61 4.58
CA PHE A 229 4.02 5.77 5.46
C PHE A 229 5.38 5.91 6.13
N ALA A 230 5.77 7.15 6.38
CA ALA A 230 6.94 7.49 7.15
C ALA A 230 6.66 8.71 8.04
N ILE A 231 7.30 8.80 9.19
CA ILE A 231 7.11 9.87 10.18
C ILE A 231 8.42 10.59 10.46
N ARG A 232 8.36 11.91 10.65
CA ARG A 232 9.46 12.69 11.21
C ARG A 232 8.95 13.48 12.41
N VAL A 233 9.71 13.47 13.49
CA VAL A 233 9.44 14.21 14.73
C VAL A 233 10.68 15.02 15.08
N CYS A 234 10.53 16.31 15.36
CA CYS A 234 11.61 17.22 15.71
C CYS A 234 11.24 18.09 16.91
N GLU A 235 12.22 18.49 17.72
CA GLU A 235 12.02 19.47 18.78
C GLU A 235 11.86 20.88 18.18
N TYR A 236 10.87 21.63 18.65
CA TYR A 236 10.70 23.04 18.33
C TYR A 236 11.25 23.90 19.47
N ASP A 237 12.41 24.51 19.25
CA ASP A 237 12.94 25.55 20.14
C ASP A 237 12.52 26.94 19.64
N PRO A 238 11.67 27.69 20.37
CA PRO A 238 11.22 29.02 19.95
C PRO A 238 12.34 30.07 19.90
N VAL A 239 13.49 29.82 20.53
CA VAL A 239 14.66 30.70 20.46
C VAL A 239 15.44 30.48 19.15
N ARG A 240 15.45 29.25 18.63
CA ARG A 240 16.20 28.87 17.43
C ARG A 240 15.36 28.85 16.16
N HIS A 241 14.08 28.53 16.28
CA HIS A 241 13.18 28.29 15.16
C HIS A 241 12.16 29.41 15.02
N SER A 242 12.07 29.96 13.81
CA SER A 242 11.05 30.94 13.44
C SER A 242 9.78 30.29 12.89
N SER A 243 9.77 28.97 12.67
CA SER A 243 8.61 28.23 12.15
C SER A 243 8.72 26.72 12.40
N ALA A 244 7.59 26.03 12.38
CA ALA A 244 7.53 24.56 12.47
C ALA A 244 8.28 23.87 11.32
N ASN A 245 8.28 24.46 10.11
CA ASN A 245 9.06 23.99 8.96
C ASN A 245 10.56 23.97 9.27
N GLN A 246 11.07 25.03 9.92
CA GLN A 246 12.48 25.11 10.27
C GLN A 246 12.86 24.05 11.30
N ALA A 247 12.01 23.82 12.30
CA ALA A 247 12.22 22.75 13.28
C ALA A 247 12.24 21.36 12.62
N LEU A 248 11.34 21.08 11.66
CA LEU A 248 11.36 19.81 10.91
C LEU A 248 12.64 19.60 10.07
N GLN A 249 13.35 20.67 9.72
CA GLN A 249 14.61 20.63 8.99
C GLN A 249 15.85 20.59 9.90
N ASP A 250 15.67 20.81 11.21
CA ASP A 250 16.74 20.64 12.20
C ASP A 250 16.79 19.17 12.69
N GLU A 251 17.62 18.93 13.71
CA GLU A 251 17.88 17.61 14.30
C GLU A 251 16.59 16.87 14.69
N ALA A 252 16.40 15.69 14.11
CA ALA A 252 15.26 14.84 14.41
C ALA A 252 15.35 14.18 15.80
N ALA A 253 14.21 14.18 16.49
CA ALA A 253 13.94 13.25 17.58
C ALA A 253 13.59 11.86 17.02
N LEU A 254 12.93 11.77 15.85
CA LEU A 254 12.69 10.52 15.12
C LEU A 254 12.75 10.84 13.62
N PRO A 255 13.61 10.18 12.83
CA PRO A 255 14.57 9.14 13.22
C PRO A 255 15.77 9.68 14.01
N PHE A 256 16.30 8.87 14.92
CA PHE A 256 17.53 9.11 15.69
C PHE A 256 18.48 7.90 15.57
N PRO A 257 19.76 8.09 15.19
CA PRO A 257 20.39 9.37 14.82
C PRO A 257 19.76 9.97 13.56
N ASP A 258 19.77 11.30 13.47
CA ASP A 258 19.16 12.00 12.34
C ASP A 258 19.87 11.66 11.02
N ASN A 259 19.07 11.39 10.00
CA ASN A 259 19.52 11.08 8.64
C ASN A 259 18.96 12.07 7.60
N GLY A 260 18.33 13.17 8.04
CA GLY A 260 17.67 14.17 7.21
C GLY A 260 16.36 13.69 6.56
N GLY A 261 15.89 12.49 6.90
CA GLY A 261 14.71 11.84 6.31
C GLY A 261 13.60 11.52 7.31
N TYR A 262 12.65 10.70 6.88
CA TYR A 262 11.54 10.21 7.70
C TYR A 262 11.81 8.77 8.11
N TYR A 263 11.38 8.40 9.31
CA TYR A 263 11.40 7.03 9.81
C TYR A 263 10.30 6.22 9.13
N SER A 264 10.66 5.11 8.49
CA SER A 264 9.73 4.26 7.75
C SER A 264 8.81 3.48 8.69
N LEU A 265 7.50 3.60 8.47
CA LEU A 265 6.47 2.88 9.24
C LEU A 265 5.92 1.66 8.47
N GLY A 266 6.18 1.59 7.17
CA GLY A 266 5.69 0.53 6.29
C GLY A 266 4.30 0.81 5.71
N SER A 267 3.71 -0.22 5.11
CA SER A 267 2.45 -0.12 4.37
C SER A 267 1.22 -0.27 5.29
N ASN A 268 0.11 0.40 4.93
CA ASN A 268 -1.21 0.22 5.55
C ASN A 268 -1.29 0.45 7.07
N THR A 269 -0.43 1.32 7.62
CA THR A 269 -0.53 1.76 9.02
C THR A 269 -1.15 3.15 9.12
N THR A 270 -1.90 3.39 10.19
CA THR A 270 -2.56 4.66 10.52
C THR A 270 -2.25 5.12 11.94
N PHE A 271 -1.39 4.40 12.65
CA PHE A 271 -0.90 4.79 13.96
C PHE A 271 0.54 4.35 14.20
N TYR A 272 1.22 5.04 15.11
CA TYR A 272 2.57 4.69 15.55
C TYR A 272 2.77 5.10 17.02
N THR A 273 3.17 4.15 17.86
CA THR A 273 3.54 4.42 19.24
C THR A 273 5.01 4.82 19.30
N TYR A 274 5.30 6.02 19.82
CA TYR A 274 6.67 6.49 19.97
C TYR A 274 7.48 5.60 20.91
N ASN A 275 8.64 5.13 20.44
CA ASN A 275 9.53 4.33 21.25
C ASN A 275 11.01 4.73 21.04
N PRO A 276 11.65 5.42 22.01
CA PRO A 276 13.04 5.85 21.88
C PRO A 276 14.01 4.67 21.77
N ALA A 277 13.68 3.48 22.29
CA ALA A 277 14.57 2.32 22.18
C ALA A 277 14.74 1.79 20.74
N THR A 278 13.88 2.18 19.80
CA THR A 278 13.90 1.69 18.42
C THR A 278 14.68 2.60 17.49
N ALA A 279 14.24 3.85 17.37
CA ALA A 279 14.80 4.81 16.44
C ALA A 279 14.52 6.26 16.88
N GLY A 280 14.22 6.48 18.15
CA GLY A 280 13.80 7.78 18.67
C GLY A 280 14.75 8.29 19.76
N LYS A 281 14.86 9.60 19.90
CA LYS A 281 15.44 10.28 21.05
C LYS A 281 14.39 10.35 22.17
N GLU A 282 14.79 10.32 23.43
CA GLU A 282 13.84 10.57 24.51
C GLU A 282 13.19 11.96 24.36
N LEU A 283 11.86 12.01 24.48
CA LEU A 283 11.14 13.28 24.53
C LEU A 283 11.12 13.79 25.96
N LEU A 284 11.33 15.09 26.14
CA LEU A 284 11.52 15.73 27.44
C LEU A 284 10.35 16.65 27.77
N PHE A 285 9.98 16.70 29.05
CA PHE A 285 9.01 17.67 29.55
C PHE A 285 9.50 19.12 29.40
N GLY A 286 8.55 20.04 29.31
CA GLY A 286 8.77 21.46 29.04
C GLY A 286 9.21 21.77 27.60
N ARG A 287 9.22 20.78 26.70
CA ARG A 287 9.66 20.93 25.30
C ARG A 287 8.50 20.84 24.32
N TYR A 288 8.63 21.56 23.22
CA TYR A 288 7.69 21.53 22.11
C TYR A 288 8.19 20.59 21.03
N TYR A 289 7.27 19.85 20.40
CA TYR A 289 7.60 18.92 19.33
C TYR A 289 6.68 19.14 18.15
N VAL A 290 7.26 19.06 16.96
CA VAL A 290 6.54 19.08 15.69
C VAL A 290 6.72 17.76 14.99
N TRP A 291 5.70 17.33 14.25
CA TRP A 291 5.74 16.09 13.50
C TRP A 291 4.94 16.16 12.21
N GLN A 292 5.30 15.29 11.28
CA GLN A 292 4.68 15.20 9.96
C GLN A 292 4.73 13.77 9.45
N ILE A 293 3.66 13.37 8.74
CA ILE A 293 3.60 12.11 8.01
C ILE A 293 3.92 12.35 6.54
N GLU A 294 4.72 11.46 5.97
CA GLU A 294 4.98 11.32 4.55
C GLU A 294 4.33 10.04 4.05
N LYS A 295 3.41 10.16 3.09
CA LYS A 295 2.84 9.04 2.34
C LYS A 295 3.57 8.91 1.00
N LYS A 296 4.11 7.74 0.72
CA LYS A 296 4.77 7.39 -0.53
C LYS A 296 3.88 6.43 -1.30
N THR A 297 3.52 6.79 -2.51
CA THR A 297 2.64 5.99 -3.37
C THR A 297 3.34 5.70 -4.70
N LEU A 298 3.31 4.44 -5.13
CA LEU A 298 3.90 4.06 -6.41
C LEU A 298 3.03 4.53 -7.59
N SER A 299 3.62 5.30 -8.49
CA SER A 299 3.01 5.74 -9.75
C SER A 299 3.71 5.15 -10.97
N SER A 300 3.07 5.29 -12.14
CA SER A 300 3.63 4.94 -13.45
C SER A 300 4.93 5.68 -13.78
N SER A 301 5.18 6.85 -13.17
CA SER A 301 6.40 7.66 -13.32
C SER A 301 7.39 7.50 -12.14
N GLY A 302 7.12 6.60 -11.18
CA GLY A 302 7.94 6.38 -9.99
C GLY A 302 7.22 6.69 -8.67
N ILE A 303 7.96 6.83 -7.57
CA ILE A 303 7.35 7.08 -6.25
C ILE A 303 6.93 8.54 -6.14
N VAL A 304 5.67 8.78 -5.79
CA VAL A 304 5.12 10.09 -5.47
C VAL A 304 5.04 10.23 -3.96
N SER A 305 5.57 11.32 -3.43
CA SER A 305 5.51 11.63 -2.00
C SER A 305 4.49 12.74 -1.73
N GLN A 306 3.58 12.49 -0.79
CA GLN A 306 2.62 13.46 -0.25
C GLN A 306 2.91 13.66 1.24
N LYS A 307 3.03 14.90 1.67
CA LYS A 307 3.24 15.26 3.07
C LYS A 307 1.95 15.78 3.71
N SER A 308 1.70 15.41 4.96
CA SER A 308 0.62 15.97 5.76
C SER A 308 0.91 17.43 6.14
N PRO A 309 -0.07 18.17 6.68
CA PRO A 309 0.22 19.35 7.49
C PRO A 309 1.17 19.03 8.66
N ILE A 310 1.73 20.06 9.27
CA ILE A 310 2.65 19.91 10.40
C ILE A 310 1.86 20.09 11.69
N TYR A 311 1.82 19.04 12.49
CA TYR A 311 1.22 19.09 13.82
C TYR A 311 2.28 19.38 14.86
N GLY A 312 1.87 19.96 15.99
CA GLY A 312 2.74 20.19 17.12
C GLY A 312 2.03 20.08 18.45
N PHE A 313 2.80 19.74 19.48
CA PHE A 313 2.35 19.59 20.86
C PHE A 313 3.44 20.06 21.84
N LEU A 314 3.02 20.43 23.04
CA LEU A 314 3.89 20.70 24.19
C LEU A 314 3.89 19.46 25.09
N LEU A 315 5.06 18.99 25.52
CA LEU A 315 5.14 18.02 26.63
C LEU A 315 5.10 18.77 27.95
N GLY A 316 3.95 18.77 28.62
CA GLY A 316 3.78 19.36 29.94
C GLY A 316 4.44 18.52 31.02
N ASP A 317 5.10 19.17 31.98
CA ASP A 317 5.70 18.50 33.12
C ASP A 317 4.60 18.08 34.12
N PRO A 318 4.45 16.78 34.42
CA PRO A 318 3.48 16.32 35.42
C PRO A 318 3.74 16.90 36.82
N ALA A 319 4.98 17.30 37.13
CA ALA A 319 5.35 17.93 38.40
C ALA A 319 4.89 19.39 38.52
N ASP A 320 4.65 20.08 37.39
CA ASP A 320 4.08 21.43 37.35
C ASP A 320 2.55 21.45 37.52
N ALA A 321 1.91 20.29 37.67
CA ALA A 321 0.47 20.12 37.90
C ALA A 321 0.00 20.53 39.32
N GLY A 322 0.60 21.58 39.90
CA GLY A 322 0.16 22.26 41.11
C GLY A 322 -1.08 23.15 40.94
N GLY A 323 -1.73 23.10 39.77
CA GLY A 323 -2.98 23.80 39.50
C GLY A 323 -3.74 23.11 38.38
N SER A 324 -4.95 22.64 38.70
CA SER A 324 -5.93 22.03 37.78
C SER A 324 -5.56 20.67 37.14
N GLY A 325 -5.94 19.59 37.83
CA GLY A 325 -6.43 18.35 37.19
C GLY A 325 -5.41 17.52 36.39
N GLY A 326 -4.27 17.17 36.99
CA GLY A 326 -3.24 16.32 36.37
C GLY A 326 -3.77 14.93 35.99
N ASN A 327 -3.65 14.58 34.70
CA ASN A 327 -3.94 13.25 34.20
C ASN A 327 -2.72 12.35 34.44
N VAL A 328 -2.86 11.43 35.39
CA VAL A 328 -1.94 10.34 35.71
C VAL A 328 -1.42 9.64 34.44
N SER A 329 -0.10 9.70 34.17
CA SER A 329 0.54 9.18 32.94
C SER A 329 1.45 7.95 33.15
N ASP A 330 1.67 7.51 34.39
CA ASP A 330 2.36 6.25 34.69
C ASP A 330 1.41 5.05 34.44
N PRO A 331 1.78 4.05 33.61
CA PRO A 331 0.92 2.91 33.29
C PRO A 331 0.45 2.11 34.52
N LEU A 332 1.27 1.99 35.56
CA LEU A 332 0.91 1.35 36.83
C LEU A 332 -0.05 2.21 37.61
N LEU A 333 0.14 3.54 37.63
CA LEU A 333 -0.79 4.44 38.30
C LEU A 333 -2.14 4.56 37.54
N ILE A 334 -2.14 4.44 36.21
CA ILE A 334 -3.37 4.35 35.39
C ILE A 334 -4.10 3.05 35.70
N ALA A 335 -3.39 1.92 35.71
CA ALA A 335 -3.96 0.62 36.04
C ALA A 335 -4.49 0.61 37.48
N LEU A 336 -3.73 1.17 38.43
CA LEU A 336 -4.16 1.32 39.82
C LEU A 336 -5.42 2.19 39.93
N ARG A 337 -5.48 3.32 39.22
CA ARG A 337 -6.66 4.20 39.15
C ARG A 337 -7.90 3.48 38.62
N GLN A 338 -7.73 2.61 37.62
CA GLN A 338 -8.81 1.79 37.07
C GLN A 338 -9.26 0.70 38.05
N LEU A 339 -8.32 0.09 38.78
CA LEU A 339 -8.62 -0.94 39.79
C LEU A 339 -9.39 -0.39 40.98
N ILE A 340 -8.89 0.65 41.64
CA ILE A 340 -9.45 1.13 42.91
C ILE A 340 -10.51 2.22 42.75
N GLY A 341 -10.71 2.70 41.52
CA GLY A 341 -11.63 3.77 41.19
C GLY A 341 -11.09 5.16 41.52
N MET A 342 -11.62 6.16 40.82
CA MET A 342 -11.11 7.54 40.86
C MET A 342 -11.20 8.19 42.24
N GLU A 343 -12.27 7.93 42.98
CA GLU A 343 -12.48 8.49 44.33
C GLU A 343 -11.42 8.00 45.33
N LYS A 344 -11.22 6.67 45.39
CA LYS A 344 -10.21 6.08 46.28
C LYS A 344 -8.78 6.38 45.81
N TYR A 345 -8.57 6.44 44.50
CA TYR A 345 -7.30 6.87 43.93
C TYR A 345 -6.94 8.29 44.36
N ASN A 346 -7.89 9.23 44.30
CA ASN A 346 -7.65 10.60 44.73
C ASN A 346 -7.44 10.73 46.25
N GLU A 347 -8.09 9.90 47.06
CA GLU A 347 -7.86 9.86 48.51
C GLU A 347 -6.44 9.41 48.87
N LEU A 348 -5.84 8.50 48.07
CA LEU A 348 -4.52 7.96 48.33
C LEU A 348 -3.41 8.76 47.64
N LEU A 349 -3.53 9.01 46.34
CA LEU A 349 -2.49 9.55 45.46
C LEU A 349 -2.79 10.96 44.94
N GLY A 350 -3.94 11.54 45.32
CA GLY A 350 -4.28 12.92 44.97
C GLY A 350 -3.43 13.95 45.70
N GLY A 351 -3.67 15.23 45.43
CA GLY A 351 -2.84 16.33 45.95
C GLY A 351 -2.77 16.43 47.49
N GLU A 352 -3.76 15.92 48.22
CA GLU A 352 -3.75 15.83 49.69
C GLU A 352 -3.75 14.37 50.20
N GLY A 353 -3.51 13.40 49.32
CA GLY A 353 -3.53 11.98 49.65
C GLY A 353 -2.30 11.53 50.44
N TYR A 354 -2.45 10.45 51.21
CA TYR A 354 -1.35 9.90 52.05
C TYR A 354 -0.10 9.48 51.27
N LEU A 355 -0.28 9.15 49.99
CA LEU A 355 0.76 8.75 49.05
C LEU A 355 1.02 9.84 47.99
N SER A 356 0.62 11.08 48.25
CA SER A 356 0.91 12.19 47.34
C SER A 356 2.43 12.32 47.12
N GLY A 357 2.85 12.34 45.85
CA GLY A 357 4.25 12.43 45.45
C GLY A 357 5.05 11.11 45.48
N TYR A 358 4.44 9.98 45.82
CA TYR A 358 5.09 8.66 45.71
C TYR A 358 4.89 8.06 44.31
N TYR A 359 5.94 7.45 43.76
CA TYR A 359 5.94 6.83 42.43
C TYR A 359 6.31 5.34 42.53
N PRO A 360 5.68 4.46 41.74
CA PRO A 360 5.98 3.03 41.79
C PRO A 360 7.35 2.73 41.18
N GLU A 361 8.18 1.94 41.88
CA GLU A 361 9.49 1.48 41.38
C GLU A 361 9.39 0.28 40.41
N GLY A 362 8.18 -0.15 40.06
CA GLY A 362 7.94 -1.20 39.07
C GLY A 362 7.86 -2.64 39.60
N THR A 363 7.98 -2.85 40.92
CA THR A 363 7.80 -4.18 41.54
C THR A 363 6.37 -4.32 42.06
N ILE A 364 5.62 -5.27 41.51
CA ILE A 364 4.25 -5.58 41.93
C ILE A 364 4.26 -6.97 42.53
N GLU A 365 3.67 -7.15 43.71
CA GLU A 365 3.53 -8.47 44.33
C GLU A 365 2.05 -8.85 44.44
N ILE A 366 1.73 -10.06 43.97
CA ILE A 366 0.43 -10.71 44.18
C ILE A 366 0.72 -12.02 44.90
N ASP A 367 0.06 -12.26 46.04
CA ASP A 367 0.28 -13.46 46.87
C ASP A 367 1.77 -13.73 47.21
N ARG A 368 2.53 -12.66 47.46
CA ARG A 368 4.00 -12.67 47.72
C ARG A 368 4.84 -13.20 46.56
N GLN A 369 4.30 -13.19 45.35
CA GLN A 369 5.04 -13.44 44.12
C GLN A 369 5.14 -12.15 43.32
N THR A 370 6.35 -11.80 42.92
CA THR A 370 6.58 -10.67 42.01
C THR A 370 5.96 -10.98 40.65
N VAL A 371 5.11 -10.08 40.17
CA VAL A 371 4.41 -10.21 38.90
C VAL A 371 4.76 -9.05 37.94
N PRO A 372 4.77 -9.30 36.62
CA PRO A 372 4.92 -8.23 35.64
C PRO A 372 3.67 -7.34 35.55
N ALA A 373 3.85 -6.10 35.11
CA ALA A 373 2.81 -5.06 35.03
C ALA A 373 1.57 -5.43 34.18
N ASN A 374 1.74 -6.34 33.20
CA ASN A 374 0.64 -6.82 32.37
C ASN A 374 -0.41 -7.64 33.15
N VAL A 375 -0.05 -8.19 34.32
CA VAL A 375 -1.00 -8.92 35.19
C VAL A 375 -2.06 -7.97 35.76
N LEU A 376 -1.75 -6.69 35.97
CA LEU A 376 -2.74 -5.70 36.42
C LEU A 376 -3.89 -5.55 35.43
N GLN A 377 -3.62 -5.66 34.12
CA GLN A 377 -4.68 -5.56 33.12
C GLN A 377 -5.64 -6.75 33.15
N SER A 378 -5.13 -7.96 33.40
CA SER A 378 -6.00 -9.13 33.60
C SER A 378 -6.89 -9.00 34.84
N LEU A 379 -6.42 -8.33 35.90
CA LEU A 379 -7.23 -8.06 37.09
C LEU A 379 -8.30 -6.99 36.84
N ILE A 380 -7.98 -5.97 36.05
CA ILE A 380 -8.95 -4.93 35.65
C ILE A 380 -10.09 -5.56 34.86
N GLU A 381 -9.78 -6.45 33.92
CA GLU A 381 -10.78 -7.18 33.14
C GLU A 381 -11.66 -8.07 34.02
N GLN A 382 -11.06 -8.85 34.93
CA GLN A 382 -11.82 -9.70 35.87
C GLN A 382 -12.72 -8.87 36.80
N LEU A 383 -12.25 -7.71 37.28
CA LEU A 383 -13.02 -6.79 38.11
C LEU A 383 -14.19 -6.19 37.33
N SER A 384 -13.95 -5.75 36.08
CA SER A 384 -14.97 -5.21 35.19
C SER A 384 -16.04 -6.24 34.83
N ASN A 385 -15.65 -7.52 34.69
CA ASN A 385 -16.58 -8.63 34.41
C ASN A 385 -17.31 -9.14 35.66
N GLY A 386 -17.01 -8.59 36.84
CA GLY A 386 -17.62 -8.99 38.12
C GLY A 386 -17.13 -10.35 38.66
N GLU A 387 -16.03 -10.87 38.11
CA GLU A 387 -15.44 -12.15 38.53
C GLU A 387 -14.69 -12.02 39.87
N ILE A 388 -14.17 -10.83 40.16
CA ILE A 388 -13.51 -10.49 41.42
C ILE A 388 -14.10 -9.20 42.01
N SER A 389 -13.91 -8.98 43.31
CA SER A 389 -14.27 -7.72 43.98
C SER A 389 -13.22 -7.33 45.02
N ILE A 390 -13.01 -6.01 45.17
CA ILE A 390 -12.05 -5.46 46.12
C ILE A 390 -12.68 -5.46 47.52
N LYS A 391 -12.11 -6.22 48.46
CA LYS A 391 -12.61 -6.31 49.85
C LYS A 391 -12.10 -5.18 50.74
N SER A 392 -10.83 -4.82 50.60
CA SER A 392 -10.18 -3.78 51.40
C SER A 392 -8.88 -3.33 50.72
N ILE A 393 -8.50 -2.08 50.97
CA ILE A 393 -7.23 -1.50 50.54
C ILE A 393 -6.51 -1.00 51.79
N THR A 394 -5.26 -1.42 51.97
CA THR A 394 -4.38 -1.00 53.08
C THR A 394 -3.10 -0.43 52.50
N VAL A 395 -2.56 0.58 53.18
CA VAL A 395 -1.30 1.24 52.84
C VAL A 395 -0.38 1.03 54.04
N GLU A 396 0.86 0.60 53.79
CA GLU A 396 1.91 0.38 54.81
C GLU A 396 3.00 1.44 54.72
#